data_AF-A0A661U7Z8-F1
#
_entry.id   AF-A0A661U7Z8-F1
#
_cell.length_a   1.000
_cell.length_b   1.000
_cell.length_c   1.000
_cell.angle_alpha   90.00
_cell.angle_beta   90.00
_cell.angle_gamma   90.00
#
_symmetry.space_group_name_H-M   'P 1'
#
loop_
_entity.id
_entity.type
_entity.pdbx_description
1 polymer ?
#
loop_
_entity_poly.entity_id
_entity_poly.type
_entity_poly.pdbx_seq_one_letter_code
_entity_poly.pdbx_strand_id
1 'polypeptide(L)' 'MLTMKYKGDISGISEVNVYDISGRLVNVIDIKGIDNKTSDIKSNTSEGEFIIDMTNLSDGLYIVNIGDNLQRRVLICK' A
#
# COMPACT_ATOMS: atom_id res chain seq x y z
N MET A 1 -3.12 14.55 -8.82
CA MET A 1 -2.98 13.77 -7.58
C MET A 1 -2.97 12.31 -7.97
N LEU A 2 -1.85 11.60 -7.73
CA LEU A 2 -1.73 10.19 -8.09
C LEU A 2 -1.83 9.36 -6.82
N THR A 3 -2.87 8.53 -6.75
CA THR A 3 -3.10 7.65 -5.61
C THR A 3 -3.29 6.22 -6.08
N MET A 4 -2.89 5.28 -5.25
CA MET A 4 -3.19 3.86 -5.43
C MET A 4 -4.14 3.43 -4.32
N LYS A 5 -5.27 2.84 -4.70
CA LYS A 5 -6.22 2.23 -3.77
C LYS A 5 -5.91 0.74 -3.64
N TYR A 6 -5.72 0.29 -2.41
CA TYR A 6 -5.67 -1.14 -2.09
C TYR A 6 -6.97 -1.54 -1.39
N LYS A 7 -7.53 -2.68 -1.81
CA LYS A 7 -8.65 -3.34 -1.15
C LYS A 7 -8.30 -4.81 -1.00
N GLY A 8 -8.31 -5.33 0.22
CA GLY A 8 -7.98 -6.72 0.51
C GLY A 8 -7.76 -6.93 2.01
N ASP A 9 -7.12 -8.05 2.35
CA ASP A 9 -6.70 -8.30 3.72
C ASP A 9 -5.63 -7.28 4.11
N ILE A 10 -5.89 -6.60 5.22
CA ILE A 10 -5.00 -5.59 5.82
C ILE A 10 -4.57 -5.98 7.23
N SER A 11 -4.86 -7.22 7.65
CA SER A 11 -4.42 -7.77 8.92
C SER A 11 -2.89 -7.74 9.01
N GLY A 12 -2.36 -7.04 10.02
CA GLY A 12 -0.91 -6.97 10.25
C GLY A 12 -0.15 -6.01 9.33
N ILE A 13 -0.83 -5.24 8.48
CA ILE A 13 -0.16 -4.24 7.63
C ILE A 13 -0.04 -2.92 8.41
N SER A 14 1.17 -2.56 8.80
CA SER A 14 1.47 -1.27 9.45
C SER A 14 2.01 -0.21 8.48
N GLU A 15 2.68 -0.64 7.42
CA GLU A 15 3.37 0.25 6.49
C GLU A 15 3.34 -0.29 5.05
N VAL A 16 3.53 0.64 4.11
CA VAL A 16 3.75 0.36 2.69
C VAL A 16 5.11 0.90 2.30
N ASN A 17 5.96 0.02 1.79
CA ASN A 17 7.30 0.37 1.35
C ASN A 17 7.33 0.52 -0.17
N VAL A 18 7.84 1.65 -0.66
CA VAL A 18 7.96 1.94 -2.09
C VAL A 18 9.41 1.95 -2.49
N TYR A 19 9.74 1.16 -3.50
CA TYR A 19 11.08 1.02 -4.05
C TYR A 19 11.11 1.47 -5.51
N ASP A 20 12.25 2.02 -5.94
CA ASP A 20 12.54 2.22 -7.35
C ASP A 20 12.85 0.89 -8.07
N ILE A 21 12.98 0.93 -9.40
CA ILE A 21 13.37 -0.27 -10.19
C ILE A 21 14.75 -0.84 -9.84
N SER A 22 15.60 -0.05 -9.21
CA SER A 22 16.94 -0.48 -8.77
C SER A 22 16.89 -1.19 -7.41
N GLY A 23 15.70 -1.29 -6.80
CA GLY A 23 15.49 -1.91 -5.50
C GLY A 23 15.78 -0.99 -4.31
N ARG A 24 15.94 0.32 -4.52
CA ARG A 24 16.19 1.27 -3.43
C ARG A 24 14.88 1.74 -2.83
N LEU A 25 14.78 1.74 -1.50
CA LEU A 25 13.63 2.29 -0.78
C LEU A 25 13.58 3.81 -1.00
N VAL A 26 12.50 4.31 -1.58
CA VAL A 26 12.31 5.73 -1.91
C VAL A 26 11.20 6.39 -1.08
N ASN A 27 10.28 5.60 -0.53
CA ASN A 27 9.22 6.11 0.34
C ASN A 27 8.71 5.03 1.30
N VAL A 28 8.24 5.45 2.47
CA VAL A 28 7.54 4.61 3.45
C VAL A 28 6.24 5.32 3.81
N ILE A 29 5.14 4.62 3.70
CA ILE A 29 3.80 5.17 3.94
C ILE A 29 3.19 4.42 5.12
N ASP A 30 3.15 5.11 6.26
CA ASP A 30 2.50 4.62 7.47
C ASP A 30 1.00 4.45 7.24
N ILE A 31 0.47 3.23 7.41
CA ILE A 31 -0.98 3.00 7.41
C ILE A 31 -1.51 3.17 8.84
N LYS A 32 -1.50 4.40 9.34
CA LYS A 32 -2.11 4.74 10.62
C LYS A 32 -3.60 5.00 10.41
N GLY A 33 -4.47 4.20 11.05
CA GLY A 33 -5.91 4.45 11.07
C GLY A 33 -6.72 3.71 10.01
N ILE A 34 -6.42 2.42 9.80
CA ILE A 34 -7.36 1.52 9.13
C ILE A 34 -8.68 1.55 9.89
N ASP A 35 -9.70 2.17 9.29
CA ASP A 35 -11.09 2.00 9.69
C ASP A 35 -11.46 0.56 9.36
N ASN A 36 -11.32 -0.32 10.33
CA ASN A 36 -11.58 -1.75 10.22
C ASN A 36 -13.10 -1.96 10.11
N LYS A 37 -13.69 -1.57 8.98
CA LYS A 37 -15.10 -1.77 8.66
C LYS A 37 -15.32 -3.23 8.24
N THR A 38 -15.12 -4.15 9.18
CA THR A 38 -15.75 -5.49 9.25
C THR A 38 -15.21 -6.20 10.49
N SER A 39 -15.54 -5.69 11.66
CA SER A 39 -15.60 -6.49 12.88
C SER A 39 -16.81 -7.41 12.79
N ASP A 40 -16.78 -8.40 11.89
CA ASP A 40 -17.77 -9.48 11.90
C ASP A 40 -17.12 -10.79 12.35
N ILE A 41 -17.84 -11.42 13.24
CA ILE A 41 -17.44 -12.48 14.15
C ILE A 41 -17.04 -13.74 13.36
N LYS A 42 -15.85 -14.29 13.65
CA LYS A 42 -15.28 -15.60 13.19
C LYS A 42 -14.58 -15.69 11.82
N SER A 43 -13.94 -14.63 11.33
CA SER A 43 -12.95 -14.75 10.25
C SER A 43 -11.69 -13.97 10.58
N ASN A 44 -10.53 -14.63 10.59
CA ASN A 44 -9.20 -14.02 10.81
C ASN A 44 -8.75 -13.05 9.69
N THR A 45 -9.68 -12.60 8.85
CA THR A 45 -9.40 -11.76 7.68
C THR A 45 -10.08 -10.41 7.89
N SER A 46 -9.29 -9.40 8.23
CA SER A 46 -9.73 -8.02 8.24
C SER A 46 -9.70 -7.51 6.80
N GLU A 47 -10.80 -7.63 6.06
CA GLU A 47 -10.90 -6.95 4.76
C GLU A 47 -11.06 -5.45 4.98
N GLY A 48 -10.21 -4.66 4.34
CA GLY A 48 -10.41 -3.23 4.32
C GLY A 48 -9.71 -2.55 3.16
N GLU A 49 -9.64 -1.22 3.25
CA GLU A 49 -9.21 -0.37 2.17
C GLU A 49 -8.30 0.74 2.70
N PHE A 50 -7.23 1.04 1.97
CA PHE A 50 -6.44 2.24 2.21
C PHE A 50 -5.98 2.87 0.89
N ILE A 51 -5.68 4.17 0.98
CA ILE A 51 -5.21 4.99 -0.14
C ILE A 51 -3.74 5.32 0.11
N ILE A 52 -2.91 5.02 -0.88
CA ILE A 52 -1.49 5.30 -0.91
C ILE A 52 -1.28 6.55 -1.75
N ASP A 53 -0.77 7.62 -1.14
CA ASP A 53 -0.41 8.83 -1.88
C ASP A 53 0.97 8.69 -2.54
N MET A 54 0.98 8.76 -3.88
CA MET A 54 2.17 8.68 -4.72
C MET A 54 2.41 10.00 -5.49
N THR A 55 1.78 11.09 -5.04
CA THR A 55 1.84 12.38 -5.71
C THR A 55 3.26 12.96 -5.72
N ASN A 56 4.06 12.68 -4.69
CA ASN A 56 5.43 13.18 -4.57
C ASN A 56 6.48 12.33 -5.30
N LEU A 57 6.10 11.19 -5.89
CA LEU A 57 7.01 10.38 -6.69
C LEU A 57 7.11 10.94 -8.11
N SER A 58 8.33 10.96 -8.65
CA SER A 58 8.59 11.30 -10.05
C SER A 58 8.03 10.24 -11.01
N ASP A 59 8.04 10.54 -12.30
CA ASP A 59 7.70 9.57 -13.33
C ASP A 59 8.70 8.42 -13.34
N GLY A 60 8.18 7.20 -13.46
CA GLY A 60 8.99 6.00 -13.37
C GLY A 60 8.19 4.76 -12.98
N LEU A 61 8.88 3.63 -12.97
CA LEU A 61 8.34 2.36 -12.51
C LEU A 61 8.76 2.12 -11.06
N TYR A 62 7.81 1.75 -10.22
CA TYR A 62 8.02 1.53 -8.79
C TYR A 62 7.52 0.15 -8.38
N ILE A 63 8.13 -0.38 -7.34
CA ILE A 63 7.71 -1.60 -6.65
C ILE A 63 7.12 -1.17 -5.31
N VAL A 64 5.88 -1.56 -5.04
CA VAL A 64 5.13 -1.20 -3.85
C VAL A 64 4.87 -2.47 -3.06
N ASN A 65 5.52 -2.60 -1.90
CA ASN A 65 5.31 -3.69 -0.96
C ASN A 65 4.27 -3.28 0.08
N ILE A 66 3.21 -4.06 0.18
CA ILE A 66 2.07 -3.86 1.07
C ILE A 66 2.14 -4.98 2.11
N GLY A 67 2.68 -4.68 3.29
CA GLY A 67 3.06 -5.69 4.28
C GLY A 67 4.10 -6.68 3.74
N ASP A 68 4.18 -7.86 4.36
CA ASP A 68 5.22 -8.86 4.06
C ASP A 68 4.94 -9.72 2.84
N ASN A 69 3.67 -9.80 2.39
CA ASN A 69 3.23 -10.84 1.46
C ASN A 69 2.69 -10.31 0.13
N LEU A 70 2.56 -9.00 -0.05
CA LEU A 70 2.00 -8.43 -1.28
C LEU A 70 2.94 -7.41 -1.90
N GLN A 71 3.20 -7.60 -3.20
CA GLN A 71 3.98 -6.67 -4.01
C GLN A 71 3.18 -6.27 -5.26
N ARG A 72 3.24 -4.98 -5.62
CA ARG A 72 2.68 -4.45 -6.87
C ARG A 72 3.71 -3.64 -7.63
N ARG A 73 3.61 -3.67 -8.96
CA ARG A 73 4.35 -2.77 -9.85
C ARG A 73 3.45 -1.62 -10.25
N VAL A 74 3.92 -0.39 -10.10
CA VAL A 74 3.17 0.84 -10.41
C VAL A 74 3.99 1.69 -11.36
N LEU A 75 3.43 1.99 -12.53
CA LEU A 75 4.00 2.94 -13.48
C LEU A 75 3.37 4.32 -13.21
N ILE A 76 4.22 5.31 -12.99
CA ILE A 76 3.85 6.71 -12.82
C ILE A 76 4.25 7.46 -14.09
N CYS A 77 3.26 8.09 -14.73
CA CYS A 77 3.45 9.00 -15.87
C CYS A 77 2.51 10.20 -15.65
N LYS A 78 3.05 11.39 -15.38
CA LYS A 78 2.29 12.59 -15.00
C LYS A 78 2.37 13.70 -16.04
#